data_AF-A0A034W8U8-F1
#
_entry.id   AF-A0A034W8U8-F1
#
_cell.length_a   1.000
_cell.length_b   1.000
_cell.length_c   1.000
_cell.angle_alpha   90.00
_cell.angle_beta   90.00
_cell.angle_gamma   90.00
#
_symmetry.space_group_name_H-M   'P 1'
#
loop_
_entity.id
_entity.type
_entity.pdbx_description
1 polymer ?
#
loop_
_entity_poly.entity_id
_entity_poly.type
_entity_poly.pdbx_seq_one_letter_code
_entity_poly.pdbx_strand_id
1 'polypeptide(L)'
;MCQLRFIVVMGYIIAMALGIPHYEVPKAKIVVYYPKGFEVSIPHEEGITLFAFHGKLNEEMEGLEAGTWSRDIVKTRNGRWSYHERNAKLRIGDTLYYWTYVIYNGLG
;
A
#
# COMPACT_ATOMS: atom_id res chain seq x y z
N MET A 1 2.98 -34.80 27.01
CA MET A 1 3.17 -33.32 27.09
C MET A 1 4.49 -32.84 26.50
N CYS A 2 5.63 -33.52 26.73
CA CYS A 2 6.94 -33.11 26.20
C CYS A 2 7.04 -33.25 24.66
N GLN A 3 6.64 -34.40 24.12
CA GLN A 3 6.68 -34.72 22.68
C GLN A 3 5.86 -33.76 21.81
N LEU A 4 4.65 -33.39 22.23
CA LEU A 4 3.78 -32.47 21.49
C LEU A 4 4.36 -31.06 21.40
N ARG A 5 5.04 -30.58 22.46
CA ARG A 5 5.71 -29.27 22.47
C ARG A 5 6.90 -29.26 21.50
N PHE A 6 7.65 -30.36 21.42
CA PHE A 6 8.73 -30.49 20.44
C PHE A 6 8.22 -30.49 19.00
N ILE A 7 7.11 -31.17 18.71
CA ILE A 7 6.52 -31.18 17.35
C ILE A 7 6.06 -29.77 16.94
N VAL A 8 5.40 -29.04 17.84
CA VAL A 8 4.94 -27.66 17.56
C VAL A 8 6.13 -26.71 17.33
N VAL A 9 7.18 -26.81 18.16
CA VAL A 9 8.39 -25.98 18.00
C VAL A 9 9.12 -26.32 16.69
N MET A 10 9.26 -27.61 16.37
CA MET A 10 9.89 -28.05 15.13
C MET A 10 9.09 -27.59 13.90
N GLY A 11 7.75 -27.66 13.95
CA GLY A 11 6.88 -27.14 12.90
C GLY A 11 7.04 -25.64 12.68
N TYR A 12 7.19 -24.87 13.77
CA TYR A 12 7.42 -23.42 13.70
C TYR A 12 8.81 -23.10 13.10
N ILE A 13 9.85 -23.81 13.52
CA ILE A 13 11.22 -23.64 12.96
C ILE A 13 11.26 -24.01 11.47
N ILE A 14 10.58 -25.08 11.06
CA ILE A 14 10.49 -25.49 9.66
C ILE A 14 9.74 -24.43 8.85
N ALA A 15 8.61 -23.90 9.34
CA ALA A 15 7.86 -22.84 8.64
C ALA A 15 8.71 -21.57 8.43
N MET A 16 9.52 -21.18 9.41
CA MET A 16 10.46 -20.07 9.27
C MET A 16 11.60 -20.39 8.29
N ALA A 17 12.16 -21.60 8.35
CA ALA A 17 13.24 -22.03 7.45
C ALA A 17 12.78 -22.16 5.99
N LEU A 18 11.51 -22.46 5.76
CA LEU A 18 10.90 -22.54 4.43
C LEU A 18 10.62 -21.16 3.80
N GLY A 19 10.75 -20.06 4.55
CA GLY A 19 10.65 -18.71 4.01
C GLY A 19 9.33 -18.46 3.28
N ILE A 20 8.19 -18.63 3.97
CA ILE A 20 6.88 -18.32 3.40
C ILE A 20 6.93 -16.87 2.86
N PRO A 21 6.63 -16.64 1.57
CA PRO A 21 6.72 -15.31 1.00
C PRO A 21 5.78 -14.36 1.75
N HIS A 22 6.33 -13.22 2.15
CA HIS A 22 5.57 -12.17 2.79
C HIS A 22 4.85 -11.37 1.71
N TYR A 23 3.68 -10.83 2.04
CA TYR A 23 2.96 -9.97 1.12
C TYR A 23 3.75 -8.68 0.87
N GLU A 24 3.95 -8.34 -0.40
CA GLU A 24 4.57 -7.09 -0.81
C GLU A 24 3.50 -6.16 -1.42
N VAL A 25 3.44 -4.93 -0.92
CA VAL A 25 2.49 -3.94 -1.42
C VAL A 25 2.80 -3.64 -2.90
N PRO A 26 1.83 -3.77 -3.83
CA PRO A 26 2.06 -3.47 -5.23
C PRO A 26 2.48 -2.02 -5.44
N LYS A 27 3.43 -1.79 -6.37
CA LYS A 27 3.81 -0.44 -6.78
C LYS A 27 2.59 0.33 -7.30
N ALA A 28 2.37 1.52 -6.76
CA ALA A 28 1.26 2.37 -7.17
C ALA A 28 1.42 2.84 -8.63
N LYS A 29 0.32 2.79 -9.38
CA LYS A 29 0.18 3.45 -10.67
C LYS A 29 -0.31 4.87 -10.44
N ILE A 30 0.40 5.85 -11.00
CA ILE A 30 0.00 7.27 -10.96
C ILE A 30 -0.40 7.70 -12.36
N VAL A 31 -1.56 8.31 -12.50
CA VAL A 31 -2.06 8.91 -13.75
C VAL A 31 -2.39 10.37 -13.50
N VAL A 32 -1.78 11.27 -14.26
CA VAL A 32 -2.02 12.71 -14.17
C VAL A 32 -3.01 13.12 -15.26
N TYR A 33 -4.02 13.90 -14.88
CA TYR A 33 -5.06 14.38 -15.79
C TYR A 33 -4.87 15.85 -16.12
N TYR A 34 -5.22 16.24 -17.34
CA TYR A 34 -5.25 17.62 -17.79
C TYR A 34 -6.70 18.14 -17.86
N PRO A 35 -7.00 19.38 -17.42
CA PRO A 35 -6.06 20.41 -16.94
C PRO A 35 -5.68 20.29 -15.45
N LYS A 36 -6.28 19.35 -14.72
CA LYS A 36 -6.05 19.15 -13.29
C LYS A 36 -6.46 17.75 -12.85
N GLY A 37 -5.94 17.36 -11.71
CA GLY A 37 -6.22 16.12 -11.02
C GLY A 37 -5.21 15.03 -11.32
N PHE A 38 -5.16 14.05 -10.44
CA PHE A 38 -4.41 12.82 -10.64
C PHE A 38 -5.08 11.68 -9.89
N GLU A 39 -4.75 10.46 -10.28
CA GLU A 39 -5.16 9.24 -9.62
C GLU A 39 -3.93 8.46 -9.19
N VAL A 40 -4.03 7.85 -8.01
CA VAL A 40 -3.06 6.87 -7.51
C VAL A 40 -3.81 5.58 -7.24
N SER A 41 -3.40 4.48 -7.85
CA SER A 41 -4.09 3.21 -7.69
C SER A 41 -3.19 1.98 -7.69
N ILE A 42 -3.62 0.95 -6.95
CA ILE A 42 -3.04 -0.39 -6.96
C ILE A 42 -4.07 -1.42 -7.47
N PRO A 43 -3.65 -2.53 -8.08
CA PRO A 43 -4.57 -3.63 -8.39
C PRO A 43 -5.21 -4.16 -7.11
N HIS A 44 -6.45 -4.64 -7.22
CA HIS A 44 -7.08 -5.41 -6.17
C HIS A 44 -6.61 -6.87 -6.25
N GLU A 45 -6.49 -7.49 -5.08
CA GLU A 45 -6.34 -8.91 -4.88
C GLU A 45 -7.10 -9.32 -3.63
N GLU A 46 -7.48 -10.60 -3.56
CA GLU A 46 -8.19 -11.16 -2.42
C GLU A 46 -7.33 -11.06 -1.15
N GLY A 47 -7.93 -10.60 -0.06
CA GLY A 47 -7.24 -10.36 1.21
C GLY A 47 -6.98 -8.89 1.50
N ILE A 48 -6.92 -8.01 0.47
CA ILE A 48 -6.84 -6.57 0.73
C ILE A 48 -8.18 -6.06 1.28
N THR A 49 -8.13 -5.35 2.40
CA THR A 49 -9.30 -4.70 3.02
C THR A 49 -9.17 -3.18 3.11
N LEU A 50 -7.96 -2.64 2.96
CA LEU A 50 -7.69 -1.21 2.97
C LEU A 50 -6.47 -0.88 2.12
N PHE A 51 -6.52 0.26 1.44
CA PHE A 51 -5.38 0.90 0.80
C PHE A 51 -5.31 2.35 1.28
N ALA A 52 -4.14 2.83 1.72
CA ALA A 52 -3.90 4.21 2.09
C ALA A 52 -2.85 4.84 1.17
N PHE A 53 -3.08 6.10 0.82
CA PHE A 53 -2.14 6.92 0.06
C PHE A 53 -1.79 8.18 0.86
N HIS A 54 -0.49 8.43 0.97
CA HIS A 54 0.08 9.60 1.62
C HIS A 54 1.12 10.23 0.71
N GLY A 55 1.04 11.53 0.43
CA GLY A 55 2.00 12.16 -0.46
C GLY A 55 2.03 13.69 -0.43
N LYS A 56 3.12 14.23 -0.99
CA LYS A 56 3.46 15.65 -1.12
C LYS A 56 4.02 15.95 -2.51
N LEU A 57 3.82 17.17 -2.97
CA LEU A 57 4.33 17.65 -4.26
C LEU A 57 5.57 18.50 -4.06
N ASN A 58 6.65 18.17 -4.77
CA ASN A 58 7.92 18.90 -4.78
C ASN A 58 8.58 19.07 -3.39
N GLU A 59 8.20 18.23 -2.43
CA GLU A 59 8.73 18.22 -1.07
C GLU A 59 8.82 16.77 -0.61
N GLU A 60 10.00 16.37 -0.11
CA GLU A 60 10.25 15.01 0.37
C GLU A 60 9.35 14.66 1.56
N MET A 61 9.15 13.36 1.78
CA MET A 61 8.43 12.84 2.93
C MET A 61 9.39 12.66 4.11
N GLU A 62 9.03 13.18 5.28
CA GLU A 62 9.72 12.86 6.54
C GLU A 62 9.18 11.55 7.14
N GLY A 63 9.78 10.42 6.74
CA GLY A 63 9.36 9.09 7.20
C GLY A 63 7.93 8.74 6.76
N LEU A 64 7.09 8.35 7.71
CA LEU A 64 5.68 7.99 7.50
C LEU A 64 4.73 9.14 7.88
N GLU A 65 5.13 10.39 7.59
CA GLU A 65 4.26 11.54 7.81
C GLU A 65 2.99 11.48 6.94
N ALA A 66 1.93 12.16 7.36
CA ALA A 66 0.66 12.15 6.65
C ALA A 66 0.76 12.76 5.23
N GLY A 67 1.59 13.78 5.05
CA GLY A 67 1.71 14.54 3.81
C GLY A 67 0.53 15.47 3.52
N THR A 68 0.56 16.11 2.35
CA THR A 68 -0.50 17.02 1.88
C THR A 68 -1.77 16.27 1.52
N TRP A 69 -1.61 15.12 0.87
CA TRP A 69 -2.69 14.20 0.55
C TRP A 69 -2.55 12.99 1.46
N SER A 70 -3.59 12.69 2.24
CA SER A 70 -3.60 11.61 3.22
C SER A 70 -5.01 11.02 3.26
N ARG A 71 -5.20 9.82 2.72
CA ARG A 71 -6.53 9.20 2.68
C ARG A 71 -6.51 7.68 2.62
N ASP A 72 -7.41 7.10 3.40
CA ASP A 72 -7.78 5.68 3.33
C ASP A 72 -8.86 5.43 2.27
N ILE A 73 -8.69 4.34 1.55
CA ILE A 73 -9.58 3.82 0.53
C ILE A 73 -10.06 2.46 1.04
N VAL A 74 -11.32 2.42 1.45
CA VAL A 74 -11.95 1.25 2.10
C VAL A 74 -12.83 0.42 1.15
N LYS A 75 -12.87 0.80 -0.13
CA LYS A 75 -13.62 0.08 -1.17
C LYS A 75 -12.84 0.05 -2.47
N THR A 76 -12.70 -1.14 -3.03
CA THR A 76 -12.23 -1.34 -4.41
C THR A 76 -13.34 -1.01 -5.41
N ARG A 77 -12.94 -0.56 -6.61
CA ARG A 77 -13.84 -0.34 -7.76
C ARG A 77 -13.13 -0.85 -9.01
N ASN A 78 -13.84 -1.62 -9.84
CA ASN A 78 -13.31 -2.15 -11.10
C ASN A 78 -11.94 -2.84 -10.96
N GLY A 79 -11.78 -3.63 -9.88
CA GLY A 79 -10.54 -4.37 -9.62
C GLY A 79 -9.36 -3.50 -9.17
N ARG A 80 -9.59 -2.29 -8.68
CA ARG A 80 -8.52 -1.38 -8.22
C ARG A 80 -8.90 -0.62 -6.96
N TRP A 81 -7.91 -0.38 -6.11
CA TRP A 81 -7.99 0.59 -5.01
C TRP A 81 -7.45 1.93 -5.52
N SER A 82 -8.26 2.98 -5.48
CA SER A 82 -7.93 4.23 -6.17
C SER A 82 -8.19 5.45 -5.30
N TYR A 83 -7.15 6.25 -5.08
CA TYR A 83 -7.24 7.61 -4.59
C TYR A 83 -7.39 8.56 -5.79
N HIS A 84 -8.29 9.54 -5.67
CA HIS A 84 -8.50 10.55 -6.71
C HIS A 84 -8.42 11.96 -6.11
N GLU A 85 -7.46 12.74 -6.60
CA GLU A 85 -7.40 14.19 -6.38
C GLU A 85 -7.91 14.88 -7.64
N ARG A 86 -8.90 15.77 -7.50
CA ARG A 86 -9.61 16.39 -8.65
C ARG A 86 -9.16 17.80 -8.97
N ASN A 87 -8.39 18.42 -8.08
CA ASN A 87 -8.13 19.86 -8.10
C ASN A 87 -6.66 20.22 -8.24
N ALA A 88 -5.74 19.31 -7.88
CA ALA A 88 -4.31 19.56 -8.02
C ALA A 88 -3.91 19.86 -9.47
N LYS A 89 -3.14 20.93 -9.69
CA LYS A 89 -2.62 21.29 -11.00
C LYS A 89 -1.14 20.94 -11.06
N LEU A 90 -0.84 19.78 -11.63
CA LEU A 90 0.52 19.29 -11.78
C LEU A 90 1.12 19.80 -13.10
N ARG A 91 2.43 20.03 -13.09
CA ARG A 91 3.22 20.46 -14.24
C ARG A 91 4.26 19.42 -14.59
N ILE A 92 4.69 19.41 -15.84
CA ILE A 92 5.85 18.62 -16.25
C ILE A 92 7.06 19.12 -15.45
N GLY A 93 7.78 18.20 -14.81
CA GLY A 93 8.89 18.48 -13.91
C GLY A 93 8.53 18.46 -12.43
N ASP A 94 7.24 18.49 -12.07
CA ASP A 94 6.84 18.26 -10.68
C ASP A 94 7.14 16.82 -10.26
N THR A 95 7.52 16.64 -8.99
CA THR A 95 7.84 15.36 -8.38
C THR A 95 6.84 15.06 -7.26
N LEU A 96 6.22 13.89 -7.29
CA LEU A 96 5.33 13.41 -6.24
C LEU A 96 6.10 12.47 -5.30
N TYR A 97 6.31 12.89 -4.06
CA TYR A 97 6.88 12.05 -3.01
C TYR A 97 5.74 11.41 -2.23
N TYR A 98 5.80 10.11 -1.97
CA TYR A 98 4.69 9.39 -1.36
C TYR A 98 5.12 8.09 -0.69
N TRP A 99 4.24 7.60 0.18
CA TRP A 99 4.21 6.20 0.62
C TRP A 99 2.77 5.67 0.54
N THR A 100 2.66 4.34 0.47
CA THR A 100 1.38 3.63 0.44
C THR A 100 1.36 2.55 1.49
N TYR A 101 0.17 2.25 1.99
CA TYR A 101 -0.06 1.19 2.96
C TYR A 101 -1.25 0.35 2.56
N VAL A 102 -1.22 -0.93 2.90
CA VAL A 102 -2.28 -1.88 2.58
C VAL A 102 -2.53 -2.74 3.80
N ILE A 103 -3.80 -2.95 4.15
CA ILE A 103 -4.17 -4.05 5.05
C ILE A 103 -4.47 -5.27 4.19
N TYR A 104 -3.61 -6.28 4.28
CA TYR A 104 -3.73 -7.58 3.63
C TYR A 104 -3.92 -8.67 4.69
N ASN A 105 -5.05 -9.39 4.64
CA ASN A 105 -5.41 -10.44 5.59
C ASN A 105 -5.31 -10.00 7.07
N GLY A 106 -5.59 -8.71 7.34
CA GLY A 106 -5.57 -8.12 8.67
C GLY A 106 -4.20 -7.60 9.13
N LEU A 107 -3.16 -7.69 8.29
CA LEU A 107 -1.81 -7.19 8.55
C LEU A 107 -1.47 -6.06 7.59
N GLY A 108 -0.59 -5.14 7.97
CA GLY A 108 -0.01 -4.18 7.03
C GLY A 108 1.43 -3.84 7.36
#